data_AF-A0AAJ6FM81-F1
#
_entry.id   AF-A0AAJ6FM81-F1
#
_cell.length_a   1.000
_cell.length_b   1.000
_cell.length_c   1.000
_cell.angle_alpha   90.00
_cell.angle_beta   90.00
_cell.angle_gamma   90.00
#
_symmetry.space_group_name_H-M   'P 1'
#
loop_
_entity.id
_entity.type
_entity.pdbx_description
1 polymer ?
#
loop_
_entity_poly.entity_id
_entity_poly.type
_entity_poly.pdbx_seq_one_letter_code
_entity_poly.pdbx_strand_id
1 'polypeptide(L)'
;MEEQLFKNKDRIVELGEVFTPKETVIQMLNLPGVKEQTELLTSTFLEPSAGEGAFLTELLQRKMRVAFKKSSTLEEYEDNILVGLSTLYGIELMEDNVEMLVMQMNTIFQQNYQEGIKSFNGTVNDKVIKSAMVIIQANMAQGNALTKLDSSGKHLMFSEWKLLPKQEGSRQQVQRTEFKFEDIIAGETEPSDISPVGGFEVVEEISLFDFLDDEEDQKELAIQLEEEVKKVYLPVPIVDVYQKILRVEGH
;
A
#
# COMPACT_ATOMS: atom_id res chain seq x y z
N MET A 1 -21.91 12.01 21.00
CA MET A 1 -22.78 11.81 19.82
C MET A 1 -22.88 10.32 19.61
N GLU A 2 -24.08 9.83 19.29
CA GLU A 2 -24.24 8.46 18.80
C GLU A 2 -23.46 8.31 17.49
N GLU A 3 -22.77 7.18 17.34
CA GLU A 3 -21.99 6.86 16.14
C GLU A 3 -22.97 6.52 15.00
N GLN A 4 -22.84 7.18 13.85
CA GLN A 4 -23.69 6.92 12.70
C GLN A 4 -23.28 5.58 12.05
N LEU A 5 -24.24 4.66 11.89
CA LEU A 5 -23.96 3.28 11.45
C LEU A 5 -24.12 3.04 9.94
N PHE A 6 -24.65 4.00 9.20
CA PHE A 6 -24.78 3.95 7.73
C PHE A 6 -25.05 5.34 7.17
N LYS A 7 -24.69 5.58 5.91
CA LYS A 7 -25.01 6.81 5.17
C LYS A 7 -26.44 6.80 4.62
N ASN A 8 -26.77 5.76 3.86
CA ASN A 8 -28.04 5.63 3.14
C ASN A 8 -28.57 4.20 3.26
N LYS A 9 -29.89 4.05 3.51
CA LYS A 9 -30.56 2.75 3.58
C LYS A 9 -30.55 2.00 2.24
N ASP A 10 -30.58 2.72 1.12
CA ASP A 10 -30.55 2.10 -0.21
C ASP A 10 -29.18 1.41 -0.45
N ARG A 11 -28.08 2.05 -0.02
CA ARG A 11 -26.72 1.48 -0.07
C ARG A 11 -26.56 0.24 0.81
N ILE A 12 -27.30 0.14 1.92
CA ILE A 12 -27.34 -1.09 2.72
C ILE A 12 -27.96 -2.23 1.92
N VAL A 13 -29.10 -1.98 1.27
CA VAL A 13 -29.86 -3.02 0.56
C VAL A 13 -29.15 -3.46 -0.71
N GLU A 14 -28.63 -2.50 -1.48
CA GLU A 14 -28.03 -2.75 -2.79
C GLU A 14 -26.57 -3.20 -2.70
N LEU A 15 -25.81 -2.66 -1.76
CA LEU A 15 -24.35 -2.79 -1.70
C LEU A 15 -23.84 -3.36 -0.37
N GLY A 16 -24.71 -3.53 0.64
CA GLY A 16 -24.31 -4.03 1.95
C GLY A 16 -23.51 -3.02 2.79
N GLU A 17 -23.53 -1.73 2.47
CA GLU A 17 -22.74 -0.72 3.17
C GLU A 17 -23.21 -0.53 4.62
N VAL A 18 -22.36 -0.87 5.57
CA VAL A 18 -22.55 -0.60 7.01
C VAL A 18 -21.26 -0.09 7.63
N PHE A 19 -21.37 0.79 8.61
CA PHE A 19 -20.22 1.23 9.40
C PHE A 19 -20.03 0.34 10.61
N THR A 20 -18.81 -0.18 10.75
CA THR A 20 -18.42 -0.93 11.93
C THR A 20 -18.15 0.05 13.07
N PRO A 21 -18.85 -0.05 14.22
CA PRO A 21 -18.59 0.82 15.36
C PRO A 21 -17.15 0.72 15.83
N LYS A 22 -16.56 1.83 16.28
CA LYS A 22 -15.16 1.85 16.74
C LYS A 22 -14.87 0.83 17.84
N GLU A 23 -15.80 0.66 18.78
CA GLU A 23 -15.66 -0.32 19.87
C GLU A 23 -15.58 -1.75 19.33
N THR A 24 -16.38 -2.08 18.31
CA THR A 24 -16.35 -3.39 17.65
C THR A 24 -15.02 -3.63 16.95
N VAL A 25 -14.50 -2.63 16.22
CA VAL A 25 -13.16 -2.70 15.60
C VAL A 25 -12.09 -2.99 16.66
N ILE A 26 -12.10 -2.26 17.77
CA ILE A 26 -11.14 -2.43 18.86
C ILE A 26 -11.22 -3.85 19.44
N GLN A 27 -12.43 -4.35 19.69
CA GLN A 27 -12.65 -5.70 20.23
C GLN A 27 -12.14 -6.77 19.27
N MET A 28 -12.43 -6.66 17.98
CA MET A 28 -11.97 -7.61 16.96
C MET A 28 -10.44 -7.64 16.85
N LEU A 29 -9.80 -6.47 16.83
CA LEU A 29 -8.33 -6.38 16.82
C LEU A 29 -7.67 -6.80 18.14
N ASN A 30 -8.45 -7.02 19.20
CA ASN A 30 -7.98 -7.54 20.48
C ASN A 30 -8.22 -9.05 20.66
N LEU A 31 -8.79 -9.73 19.65
CA LEU A 31 -8.94 -11.17 19.69
C LEU A 31 -7.57 -11.87 19.75
N PRO A 32 -7.45 -13.00 20.49
CA PRO A 32 -6.24 -13.80 20.52
C PRO A 32 -5.84 -14.25 19.10
N GLY A 33 -4.54 -14.18 18.80
CA GLY A 33 -3.99 -14.47 17.48
C GLY A 33 -3.96 -13.23 16.57
N VAL A 34 -4.93 -12.31 16.68
CA VAL A 34 -4.94 -11.05 15.90
C VAL A 34 -4.10 -10.00 16.62
N LYS A 35 -4.33 -9.84 17.93
CA LYS A 35 -3.68 -8.81 18.73
C LYS A 35 -2.15 -8.88 18.62
N GLU A 36 -1.58 -10.07 18.75
CA GLU A 36 -0.15 -10.31 18.67
C GLU A 36 0.42 -9.91 17.30
N GLN A 37 -0.33 -10.13 16.21
CA GLN A 37 0.07 -9.72 14.87
C GLN A 37 0.04 -8.18 14.72
N THR A 38 -0.85 -7.48 15.44
CA THR A 38 -0.85 -6.01 15.44
C THR A 38 0.39 -5.41 16.11
N GLU A 39 1.12 -6.19 16.92
CA GLU A 39 2.35 -5.79 17.61
C GLU A 39 3.62 -6.07 16.79
N LEU A 40 3.48 -6.70 15.63
CA LEU A 40 4.54 -6.97 14.68
C LEU A 40 4.44 -5.99 13.50
N LEU A 41 5.53 -5.24 13.26
CA LEU A 41 5.56 -4.27 12.16
C LEU A 41 5.45 -4.96 10.80
N THR A 42 6.01 -6.16 10.69
CA THR A 42 6.11 -6.93 9.45
C THR A 42 4.90 -7.82 9.16
N SER A 43 3.93 -7.93 10.07
CA SER A 43 2.73 -8.75 9.83
C SER A 43 1.75 -8.03 8.92
N THR A 44 1.31 -8.70 7.86
CA THR A 44 0.43 -8.14 6.84
C THR A 44 -1.06 -8.31 7.19
N PHE A 45 -1.85 -7.28 6.90
CA PHE A 45 -3.31 -7.28 7.03
C PHE A 45 -3.95 -6.85 5.71
N LEU A 46 -4.98 -7.58 5.30
CA LEU A 46 -5.82 -7.26 4.15
C LEU A 46 -7.26 -7.10 4.62
N GLU A 47 -7.86 -5.96 4.33
CA GLU A 47 -9.29 -5.71 4.52
C GLU A 47 -10.00 -5.70 3.15
N PRO A 48 -10.73 -6.77 2.76
CA PRO A 48 -11.31 -6.91 1.42
C PRO A 48 -12.59 -6.10 1.18
N SER A 49 -13.11 -5.44 2.22
CA SER A 49 -14.29 -4.57 2.17
C SER A 49 -14.06 -3.37 3.11
N ALA A 50 -13.03 -2.59 2.80
CA ALA A 50 -12.46 -1.61 3.71
C ALA A 50 -13.41 -0.48 4.11
N GLY A 51 -14.44 -0.20 3.31
CA GLY A 51 -15.32 0.95 3.49
C GLY A 51 -14.50 2.23 3.57
N GLU A 52 -14.79 3.07 4.56
CA GLU A 52 -14.01 4.27 4.86
C GLU A 52 -12.74 4.00 5.68
N GLY A 53 -12.42 2.74 6.00
CA GLY A 53 -11.15 2.37 6.62
C GLY A 53 -11.15 2.21 8.13
N ALA A 54 -12.29 1.90 8.77
CA ALA A 54 -12.38 1.77 10.22
C ALA A 54 -11.33 0.81 10.82
N PHE A 55 -11.10 -0.35 10.20
CA PHE A 55 -10.07 -1.31 10.64
C PHE A 55 -8.65 -0.84 10.31
N LEU A 56 -8.42 -0.38 9.07
CA LEU A 56 -7.10 -0.01 8.58
C LEU A 56 -6.50 1.18 9.33
N THR A 57 -7.34 2.16 9.67
CA THR A 57 -6.94 3.35 10.43
C THR A 57 -6.54 3.00 11.87
N GLU A 58 -7.28 2.13 12.56
CA GLU A 58 -6.94 1.64 13.90
C GLU A 58 -5.67 0.75 13.86
N LEU A 59 -5.53 -0.11 12.84
CA LEU A 59 -4.31 -0.91 12.61
C LEU A 59 -3.09 -0.01 12.39
N LEU A 60 -3.22 1.03 11.57
CA LEU A 60 -2.15 1.99 11.32
C LEU A 60 -1.69 2.67 12.62
N GLN A 61 -2.63 3.16 13.44
CA GLN A 61 -2.31 3.76 14.73
C GLN A 61 -1.60 2.78 15.68
N ARG A 62 -2.03 1.51 15.72
CA ARG A 62 -1.36 0.46 16.50
C ARG A 62 0.08 0.23 16.02
N LYS A 63 0.27 0.05 14.71
CA LYS A 63 1.61 -0.16 14.12
C LYS A 63 2.53 1.05 14.31
N MET A 64 2.02 2.27 14.18
CA MET A 64 2.83 3.48 14.44
C MET A 64 3.25 3.59 15.91
N ARG A 65 2.40 3.19 16.87
CA ARG A 65 2.79 3.09 18.28
C ARG A 65 3.87 2.04 18.52
N VAL A 66 3.80 0.90 17.84
CA VAL A 66 4.84 -0.14 17.89
C VAL A 66 6.14 0.37 17.30
N ALA A 67 6.09 1.04 16.13
CA ALA A 67 7.24 1.64 15.47
C ALA A 67 7.93 2.65 16.39
N PHE A 68 7.16 3.52 17.03
CA PHE A 68 7.68 4.46 18.02
C PHE A 68 8.43 3.75 19.15
N LYS A 69 7.83 2.72 19.77
CA LYS A 69 8.44 1.95 20.86
C LYS A 69 9.69 1.18 20.47
N LYS A 70 9.80 0.77 19.20
CA LYS A 70 10.94 -0.01 18.67
C LYS A 70 12.09 0.85 18.14
N SER A 71 11.95 2.17 18.19
CA SER A 71 12.91 3.09 17.60
C SER A 71 13.66 3.87 18.67
N SER A 72 14.98 3.95 18.52
CA SER A 72 15.86 4.75 19.40
C SER A 72 16.26 6.06 18.76
N THR A 73 16.18 6.15 17.43
CA THR A 73 16.49 7.35 16.64
C THR A 73 15.32 7.77 15.76
N LEU A 74 15.34 9.03 15.29
CA LEU A 74 14.36 9.52 14.33
C LEU A 74 14.37 8.72 13.03
N GLU A 75 15.56 8.36 12.52
CA GLU A 75 15.68 7.59 11.28
C GLU A 75 15.08 6.19 11.40
N GLU A 76 15.30 5.51 12.53
CA GLU A 76 14.66 4.23 12.83
C GLU A 76 13.15 4.37 12.94
N TYR A 77 12.67 5.45 13.55
CA TYR A 77 11.23 5.72 13.67
C TYR A 77 10.58 5.90 12.30
N GLU A 78 11.19 6.72 11.45
CA GLU A 78 10.75 6.94 10.07
C GLU A 78 10.75 5.66 9.23
N ASP A 79 11.80 4.83 9.34
CA ASP A 79 11.81 3.52 8.66
C ASP A 79 10.68 2.63 9.20
N ASN A 80 10.56 2.50 10.52
CA ASN A 80 9.62 1.58 11.15
C ASN A 80 8.15 1.96 10.92
N ILE A 81 7.80 3.25 10.85
CA ILE A 81 6.41 3.65 10.52
C ILE A 81 6.06 3.35 9.07
N LEU A 82 7.00 3.51 8.14
CA LEU A 82 6.78 3.17 6.72
C LEU A 82 6.73 1.66 6.52
N VAL A 83 7.57 0.90 7.24
CA VAL A 83 7.49 -0.58 7.26
C VAL A 83 6.11 -1.01 7.75
N GLY A 84 5.66 -0.48 8.89
CA GLY A 84 4.32 -0.78 9.41
C GLY A 84 3.21 -0.44 8.41
N LEU A 85 3.28 0.73 7.77
CA LEU A 85 2.30 1.16 6.77
C LEU A 85 2.28 0.24 5.53
N SER A 86 3.46 -0.20 5.05
CA SER A 86 3.58 -1.07 3.87
C SER A 86 2.93 -2.45 4.00
N THR A 87 2.54 -2.82 5.22
CA THR A 87 1.90 -4.10 5.54
C THR A 87 0.36 -4.04 5.62
N LEU A 88 -0.24 -2.89 5.31
CA LEU A 88 -1.69 -2.69 5.35
C LEU A 88 -2.24 -2.57 3.94
N TYR A 89 -3.26 -3.38 3.61
CA TYR A 89 -3.91 -3.43 2.30
C TYR A 89 -5.43 -3.34 2.45
N GLY A 90 -6.07 -2.61 1.54
CA GLY A 90 -7.53 -2.44 1.52
C GLY A 90 -8.08 -2.59 0.11
N ILE A 91 -9.22 -3.26 -0.01
CA ILE A 91 -10.06 -3.28 -1.22
C ILE A 91 -11.39 -2.64 -0.84
N GLU A 92 -11.87 -1.70 -1.64
CA GLU A 92 -13.19 -1.10 -1.47
C GLU A 92 -13.89 -0.94 -2.82
N LEU A 93 -15.17 -1.29 -2.86
CA LEU A 93 -15.94 -1.29 -4.10
C LEU A 93 -16.29 0.12 -4.57
N MET A 94 -16.69 0.99 -3.64
CA MET A 94 -17.22 2.30 -3.97
C MET A 94 -16.13 3.38 -3.99
N GLU A 95 -16.13 4.17 -5.07
CA GLU A 95 -15.14 5.23 -5.32
C GLU A 95 -15.08 6.26 -4.17
N ASP A 96 -16.24 6.72 -3.70
CA ASP A 96 -16.32 7.70 -2.61
C ASP A 96 -15.77 7.17 -1.28
N ASN A 97 -15.94 5.88 -1.01
CA ASN A 97 -15.42 5.24 0.19
C ASN A 97 -13.91 5.01 0.11
N VAL A 98 -13.37 4.58 -1.05
CA VAL A 98 -11.91 4.44 -1.20
C VAL A 98 -11.19 5.78 -1.14
N GLU A 99 -11.78 6.85 -1.70
CA GLU A 99 -11.25 8.21 -1.56
C GLU A 99 -11.19 8.64 -0.08
N MET A 100 -12.27 8.39 0.67
CA MET A 100 -12.32 8.66 2.10
C MET A 100 -11.29 7.84 2.88
N LEU A 101 -11.16 6.54 2.59
CA LEU A 101 -10.16 5.64 3.17
C LEU A 101 -8.75 6.19 2.95
N VAL A 102 -8.39 6.54 1.72
CA VAL A 102 -7.07 7.09 1.38
C VAL A 102 -6.82 8.40 2.11
N MET A 103 -7.81 9.29 2.18
CA MET A 103 -7.70 10.55 2.91
C MET A 103 -7.50 10.33 4.42
N GLN A 104 -8.26 9.41 5.03
CA GLN A 104 -8.16 9.10 6.45
C GLN A 104 -6.80 8.47 6.80
N MET A 105 -6.33 7.50 6.00
CA MET A 105 -5.01 6.88 6.18
C MET A 105 -3.89 7.92 6.14
N ASN A 106 -3.92 8.82 5.14
CA ASN A 106 -2.95 9.91 5.03
C ASN A 106 -3.02 10.88 6.24
N THR A 107 -4.22 11.26 6.64
CA THR A 107 -4.44 12.17 7.78
C THR A 107 -3.88 11.58 9.07
N ILE A 108 -4.21 10.33 9.35
CA ILE A 108 -3.75 9.62 10.55
C ILE A 108 -2.24 9.45 10.54
N PHE A 109 -1.67 9.04 9.40
CA PHE A 109 -0.22 8.90 9.27
C PHE A 109 0.49 10.24 9.58
N GLN A 110 0.08 11.33 8.92
CA GLN A 110 0.72 12.63 9.08
C GLN A 110 0.58 13.16 10.51
N GLN A 111 -0.60 13.07 11.11
CA GLN A 111 -0.83 13.52 12.49
C GLN A 111 0.05 12.74 13.49
N ASN A 112 0.09 11.40 13.38
CA ASN A 112 0.87 10.56 14.29
C ASN A 112 2.38 10.73 14.06
N TYR A 113 2.82 10.91 12.81
CA TYR A 113 4.22 11.17 12.50
C TYR A 113 4.66 12.52 13.08
N GLN A 114 3.88 13.59 12.85
CA GLN A 114 4.15 14.93 13.41
C GLN A 114 4.21 14.92 14.93
N GLU A 115 3.38 14.13 15.60
CA GLU A 115 3.44 13.98 17.06
C GLU A 115 4.67 13.16 17.49
N GLY A 116 4.94 12.04 16.82
CA GLY A 116 6.07 11.16 17.13
C GLY A 116 7.42 11.85 17.02
N ILE A 117 7.66 12.63 15.95
CA ILE A 117 8.95 13.30 15.74
C ILE A 117 9.33 14.29 16.84
N LYS A 118 8.34 14.87 17.55
CA LYS A 118 8.60 15.80 18.67
C LYS A 118 9.38 15.11 19.79
N SER A 119 9.12 13.82 20.02
CA SER A 119 9.83 13.03 21.04
C SER A 119 11.28 12.73 20.67
N PHE A 120 11.64 12.87 19.39
CA PHE A 120 13.00 12.72 18.87
C PHE A 120 13.69 14.07 18.61
N ASN A 121 13.09 15.19 19.02
CA ASN A 121 13.52 16.55 18.67
C ASN A 121 13.75 16.75 17.16
N GLY A 122 12.95 16.04 16.35
CA GLY A 122 13.05 16.03 14.90
C GLY A 122 12.20 17.11 14.22
N THR A 123 12.47 17.32 12.93
CA THR A 123 11.62 18.08 12.03
C THR A 123 10.99 17.16 10.99
N VAL A 124 9.89 17.60 10.38
CA VAL A 124 9.21 16.83 9.32
C VAL A 124 10.17 16.57 8.17
N ASN A 125 10.21 15.31 7.72
CA ASN A 125 10.94 14.90 6.53
C ASN A 125 9.95 14.66 5.38
N ASP A 126 10.00 15.52 4.36
CA ASP A 126 9.08 15.45 3.21
C ASP A 126 9.17 14.13 2.44
N LYS A 127 10.34 13.48 2.45
CA LYS A 127 10.52 12.17 1.82
C LYS A 127 9.64 11.10 2.47
N VAL A 128 9.52 11.13 3.80
CA VAL A 128 8.68 10.20 4.57
C VAL A 128 7.22 10.40 4.23
N ILE A 129 6.76 11.65 4.14
CA ILE A 129 5.38 11.97 3.77
C ILE A 129 5.07 11.50 2.35
N LYS A 130 5.94 11.80 1.38
CA LYS A 130 5.78 11.38 -0.02
C LYS A 130 5.78 9.86 -0.16
N SER A 131 6.68 9.17 0.55
CA SER A 131 6.73 7.70 0.53
C SER A 131 5.49 7.08 1.15
N ALA A 132 4.98 7.63 2.25
CA ALA A 132 3.73 7.18 2.85
C ALA A 132 2.54 7.32 1.88
N MET A 133 2.44 8.45 1.17
CA MET A 133 1.40 8.67 0.15
C MET A 133 1.47 7.60 -0.95
N VAL A 134 2.67 7.30 -1.46
CA VAL A 134 2.85 6.26 -2.49
C VAL A 134 2.48 4.87 -1.96
N ILE A 135 2.87 4.53 -0.73
CA ILE A 135 2.49 3.24 -0.13
C ILE A 135 0.97 3.14 0.04
N ILE A 136 0.32 4.19 0.54
CA ILE A 136 -1.15 4.20 0.71
C ILE A 136 -1.84 4.05 -0.65
N GLN A 137 -1.43 4.81 -1.66
CA GLN A 137 -2.01 4.72 -3.01
C GLN A 137 -1.80 3.33 -3.64
N ALA A 138 -0.64 2.72 -3.42
CA ALA A 138 -0.33 1.41 -3.98
C ALA A 138 -1.02 0.23 -3.24
N ASN A 139 -1.48 0.46 -2.01
CA ASN A 139 -2.04 -0.59 -1.16
C ASN A 139 -3.56 -0.47 -0.93
N MET A 140 -4.18 0.68 -1.25
CA MET A 140 -5.62 0.90 -1.15
C MET A 140 -6.23 0.89 -2.55
N ALA A 141 -6.92 -0.18 -2.91
CA ALA A 141 -7.43 -0.39 -4.26
C ALA A 141 -8.95 -0.23 -4.33
N GLN A 142 -9.42 0.45 -5.38
CA GLN A 142 -10.84 0.39 -5.76
C GLN A 142 -11.10 -0.91 -6.51
N GLY A 143 -12.05 -1.71 -6.05
CA GLY A 143 -12.51 -2.88 -6.80
C GLY A 143 -13.31 -3.86 -5.97
N ASN A 144 -13.56 -5.02 -6.56
CA ASN A 144 -14.36 -6.07 -5.97
C ASN A 144 -13.46 -7.25 -5.60
N ALA A 145 -13.29 -7.48 -4.29
CA ALA A 145 -12.45 -8.57 -3.79
C ALA A 145 -12.95 -9.97 -4.18
N LEU A 146 -14.24 -10.15 -4.47
CA LEU A 146 -14.82 -11.43 -4.88
C LEU A 146 -14.51 -11.75 -6.34
N THR A 147 -14.65 -10.77 -7.24
CA THR A 147 -14.31 -10.94 -8.66
C THR A 147 -12.83 -10.74 -8.93
N LYS A 148 -12.10 -10.13 -7.98
CA LYS A 148 -10.69 -9.73 -8.07
C LYS A 148 -10.43 -8.69 -9.16
N LEU A 149 -11.46 -7.93 -9.53
CA LEU A 149 -11.39 -6.92 -10.58
C LEU A 149 -11.52 -5.50 -10.01
N ASP A 150 -10.87 -4.54 -10.66
CA ASP A 150 -11.02 -3.12 -10.40
C ASP A 150 -12.31 -2.56 -11.03
N SER A 151 -12.53 -1.25 -10.88
CA SER A 151 -13.70 -0.55 -11.43
C SER A 151 -13.75 -0.50 -12.96
N SER A 152 -12.62 -0.75 -13.64
CA SER A 152 -12.52 -0.84 -15.09
C SER A 152 -12.71 -2.26 -15.64
N GLY A 153 -12.83 -3.25 -14.75
CA GLY A 153 -12.93 -4.67 -15.10
C GLY A 153 -11.59 -5.37 -15.30
N LYS A 154 -10.47 -4.74 -14.93
CA LYS A 154 -9.12 -5.32 -14.99
C LYS A 154 -8.75 -6.00 -13.68
N HIS A 155 -7.71 -6.83 -13.67
CA HIS A 155 -7.27 -7.49 -12.44
C HIS A 155 -6.80 -6.48 -11.39
N LEU A 156 -7.23 -6.66 -10.14
CA LEU A 156 -6.70 -5.93 -9.00
C LEU A 156 -5.19 -6.16 -8.89
N MET A 157 -4.44 -5.08 -8.79
CA MET A 157 -2.98 -5.12 -8.63
C MET A 157 -2.60 -4.66 -7.21
N PHE A 158 -1.66 -5.37 -6.59
CA PHE A 158 -1.08 -4.98 -5.32
C PHE A 158 0.43 -4.90 -5.39
N SER A 159 1.00 -4.00 -4.60
CA SER A 159 2.44 -3.88 -4.43
C SER A 159 2.91 -4.69 -3.22
N GLU A 160 3.75 -5.69 -3.43
CA GLU A 160 4.54 -6.29 -2.36
C GLU A 160 5.75 -5.41 -2.05
N TRP A 161 6.00 -5.18 -0.76
CA TRP A 161 7.12 -4.40 -0.25
C TRP A 161 8.12 -5.30 0.48
N LYS A 162 8.99 -5.97 -0.28
CA LYS A 162 9.95 -6.91 0.29
C LYS A 162 11.06 -6.18 1.04
N LEU A 163 11.14 -6.41 2.35
CA LEU A 163 12.23 -5.88 3.18
C LEU A 163 13.53 -6.61 2.86
N LEU A 164 14.58 -5.86 2.54
CA LEU A 164 15.92 -6.42 2.35
C LEU A 164 16.70 -6.43 3.67
N PRO A 165 17.74 -7.28 3.82
CA PRO A 165 18.54 -7.32 5.03
C PRO A 165 19.09 -5.94 5.39
N LYS A 166 18.76 -5.46 6.60
CA LYS A 166 19.21 -4.15 7.08
C LYS A 166 20.70 -4.20 7.37
N GLN A 167 21.46 -3.31 6.74
CA GLN A 167 22.87 -3.10 7.09
C GLN A 167 22.95 -2.16 8.31
N GLU A 168 23.87 -2.44 9.22
CA GLU A 168 24.06 -1.65 10.43
C GLU A 168 24.35 -0.18 10.08
N GLY A 169 23.66 0.76 10.74
CA GLY A 169 23.80 2.19 10.48
C GLY A 169 23.21 2.70 9.16
N SER A 170 22.48 1.86 8.41
CA SER A 170 21.82 2.25 7.15
C SER A 170 20.30 2.30 7.26
N ARG A 171 19.66 3.04 6.35
CA ARG A 171 18.20 3.04 6.17
C ARG A 171 17.71 1.66 5.72
N GLN A 172 16.55 1.24 6.19
CA GLN A 172 15.88 0.01 5.75
C GLN A 172 15.65 0.04 4.23
N GLN A 173 16.23 -0.91 3.51
CA GLN A 173 16.03 -1.07 2.05
C GLN A 173 14.78 -1.91 1.78
N VAL A 174 14.04 -1.57 0.72
CA VAL A 174 12.88 -2.34 0.26
C VAL A 174 12.91 -2.51 -1.25
N GLN A 175 12.34 -3.61 -1.73
CA GLN A 175 12.05 -3.82 -3.14
C GLN A 175 10.54 -3.92 -3.33
N ARG A 176 9.98 -3.00 -4.15
CA ARG A 176 8.57 -3.04 -4.53
C ARG A 176 8.40 -3.91 -5.77
N THR A 177 7.39 -4.77 -5.76
CA THR A 177 7.00 -5.59 -6.92
C THR A 177 5.49 -5.64 -7.02
N GLU A 178 4.93 -5.44 -8.21
CA GLU A 178 3.49 -5.53 -8.44
C GLU A 178 3.07 -6.96 -8.77
N PHE A 179 1.90 -7.35 -8.27
CA PHE A 179 1.31 -8.68 -8.47
C PHE A 179 -0.20 -8.56 -8.69
N LYS A 180 -0.77 -9.45 -9.50
CA LYS A 180 -2.22 -9.60 -9.57
C LYS A 180 -2.71 -10.21 -8.26
N PHE A 181 -3.81 -9.70 -7.75
CA PHE A 181 -4.43 -10.20 -6.51
C PHE A 181 -4.81 -11.69 -6.62
N GLU A 182 -5.15 -12.14 -7.83
CA GLU A 182 -5.42 -13.53 -8.13
C GLU A 182 -4.20 -14.45 -7.90
N ASP A 183 -3.02 -14.05 -8.37
CA ASP A 183 -1.78 -14.81 -8.23
C ASP A 183 -1.38 -14.91 -6.74
N ILE A 184 -1.57 -13.82 -5.99
CA ILE A 184 -1.34 -13.79 -4.52
C ILE A 184 -2.22 -14.82 -3.81
N ILE A 185 -3.51 -14.90 -4.16
CA ILE A 185 -4.45 -15.88 -3.56
C ILE A 185 -4.09 -17.31 -3.97
N ALA A 186 -3.64 -17.51 -5.20
CA ALA A 186 -3.22 -18.83 -5.71
C ALA A 186 -1.94 -19.34 -5.05
N GLY A 187 -1.21 -18.47 -4.33
CA GLY A 187 0.05 -18.82 -3.67
C GLY A 187 1.23 -18.92 -4.64
N GLU A 188 1.13 -18.28 -5.81
CA GLU A 188 2.20 -18.22 -6.79
C GLU A 188 3.25 -17.21 -6.31
N THR A 189 4.35 -17.70 -5.72
CA THR A 189 5.42 -16.87 -5.15
C THR A 189 6.55 -16.56 -6.14
N GLU A 190 6.57 -17.24 -7.28
CA GLU A 190 7.59 -17.07 -8.31
C GLU A 190 6.96 -16.40 -9.54
N PRO A 191 7.66 -15.45 -10.17
CA PRO A 191 7.26 -14.96 -11.48
C PRO A 191 7.31 -16.13 -12.48
N SER A 192 6.16 -16.46 -13.06
CA SER A 192 6.11 -17.16 -14.33
C SER A 192 6.83 -16.27 -15.36
N ASP A 193 7.91 -16.81 -15.91
CA ASP A 193 8.81 -16.23 -16.93
C ASP A 193 9.83 -15.16 -16.46
N ILE A 194 10.99 -15.62 -15.96
CA ILE A 194 12.23 -14.80 -15.93
C ILE A 194 13.37 -15.59 -16.58
N SER A 195 13.81 -15.12 -17.75
CA SER A 195 15.11 -15.46 -18.34
C SER A 195 16.13 -14.39 -17.97
N PRO A 196 17.33 -14.72 -17.45
CA PRO A 196 18.27 -13.72 -16.95
C PRO A 196 19.25 -13.28 -18.05
N VAL A 197 19.13 -12.06 -18.57
CA VAL A 197 20.26 -11.36 -19.23
C VAL A 197 20.16 -9.87 -18.92
N GLY A 198 21.29 -9.24 -18.58
CA GLY A 198 21.35 -7.95 -17.89
C GLY A 198 21.66 -6.72 -18.74
N GLY A 199 21.48 -5.56 -18.10
CA GLY A 199 21.86 -4.21 -18.54
C GLY A 199 21.05 -3.18 -17.74
N PHE A 200 21.68 -2.12 -17.22
CA PHE A 200 21.03 -1.10 -16.38
C PHE A 200 20.72 0.17 -17.18
N GLU A 201 19.45 0.56 -17.26
CA GLU A 201 19.03 1.93 -17.58
C GLU A 201 17.99 2.41 -16.55
N VAL A 202 18.14 3.66 -16.10
CA VAL A 202 17.25 4.32 -15.13
C VAL A 202 16.19 5.07 -15.92
N VAL A 203 14.93 4.67 -15.78
CA VAL A 203 13.79 5.37 -16.37
C VAL A 203 12.90 5.83 -15.20
N GLU A 204 12.87 7.14 -14.95
CA GLU A 204 11.70 7.75 -14.28
C GLU A 204 10.48 7.44 -15.13
N GLU A 205 9.28 7.29 -14.57
CA GLU A 205 8.07 6.86 -15.30
C GLU A 205 7.84 7.68 -16.60
N ILE A 206 8.41 7.21 -17.72
CA ILE A 206 8.19 7.70 -19.07
C ILE A 206 7.15 6.76 -19.67
N SER A 207 6.00 7.32 -19.98
CA SER A 207 4.93 6.72 -20.78
C SER A 207 5.53 6.11 -22.05
N LEU A 208 5.33 4.80 -22.35
CA LEU A 208 5.79 4.18 -23.62
C LEU A 208 5.32 4.93 -24.88
N PHE A 209 4.32 5.79 -24.70
CA PHE A 209 3.70 6.67 -25.66
C PHE A 209 4.59 7.79 -26.16
N ASP A 210 5.73 8.07 -25.52
CA ASP A 210 6.69 9.08 -26.00
C ASP A 210 7.51 8.59 -27.22
N PHE A 211 7.42 7.30 -27.56
CA PHE A 211 8.17 6.67 -28.66
C PHE A 211 7.31 6.12 -29.82
N LEU A 212 5.98 6.16 -29.73
CA LEU A 212 5.08 5.57 -30.73
C LEU A 212 4.36 6.67 -31.52
N ASP A 213 4.85 6.94 -32.73
CA ASP A 213 4.15 7.74 -33.74
C ASP A 213 2.92 6.97 -34.27
N ASP A 214 1.73 7.45 -33.90
CA ASP A 214 0.41 7.31 -34.53
C ASP A 214 0.08 6.02 -35.33
N GLU A 215 -0.24 4.92 -34.64
CA GLU A 215 -1.26 3.95 -35.10
C GLU A 215 -2.11 3.49 -33.90
N GLU A 216 -3.44 3.67 -33.97
CA GLU A 216 -4.39 3.32 -32.89
C GLU A 216 -4.28 1.84 -32.45
N ASP A 217 -4.07 0.92 -33.39
CA ASP A 217 -3.92 -0.51 -33.12
C ASP A 217 -2.62 -0.84 -32.36
N GLN A 218 -1.53 -0.12 -32.63
CA GLN A 218 -0.26 -0.30 -31.92
C GLN A 218 -0.30 0.28 -30.51
N LYS A 219 -1.07 1.34 -30.32
CA LYS A 219 -1.32 1.97 -29.02
C LYS A 219 -2.16 1.07 -28.12
N GLU A 220 -3.20 0.44 -28.67
CA GLU A 220 -4.05 -0.50 -27.93
C GLU A 220 -3.29 -1.79 -27.57
N LEU A 221 -2.46 -2.31 -28.48
CA LEU A 221 -1.57 -3.44 -28.21
C LEU A 221 -0.46 -3.09 -27.20
N ALA A 222 0.14 -1.89 -27.27
CA ALA A 222 1.15 -1.43 -26.31
C ALA A 222 0.58 -1.22 -24.91
N ILE A 223 -0.64 -0.68 -24.80
CA ILE A 223 -1.39 -0.59 -23.54
C ILE A 223 -1.64 -1.97 -22.95
N GLN A 224 -2.10 -2.92 -23.77
CA GLN A 224 -2.33 -4.30 -23.32
C GLN A 224 -1.03 -4.98 -22.87
N LEU A 225 0.09 -4.77 -23.58
CA LEU A 225 1.39 -5.32 -23.21
C LEU A 225 1.94 -4.68 -21.93
N GLU A 226 1.88 -3.36 -21.77
CA GLU A 226 2.26 -2.68 -20.51
C GLU A 226 1.44 -3.15 -19.30
N GLU A 227 0.17 -3.50 -19.51
CA GLU A 227 -0.73 -3.99 -18.47
C GLU A 227 -0.46 -5.45 -18.08
N GLU A 228 0.15 -6.25 -18.96
CA GLU A 228 0.58 -7.62 -18.66
C GLU A 228 1.99 -7.69 -18.04
N VAL A 229 2.85 -6.69 -18.26
CA VAL A 229 4.22 -6.72 -17.73
C VAL A 229 4.24 -6.39 -16.23
N LYS A 230 4.68 -7.39 -15.46
CA LYS A 230 4.98 -7.26 -14.04
C LYS A 230 5.98 -6.13 -13.77
N LYS A 231 5.56 -5.09 -13.06
CA LYS A 231 6.44 -3.98 -12.67
C LYS A 231 7.29 -4.35 -11.45
N VAL A 232 8.61 -4.37 -11.64
CA VAL A 232 9.59 -4.53 -10.56
C VAL A 232 10.33 -3.21 -10.38
N TYR A 233 10.40 -2.71 -9.15
CA TYR A 233 11.10 -1.47 -8.84
C TYR A 233 12.50 -1.75 -8.31
N LEU A 234 13.42 -0.79 -8.47
CA LEU A 234 14.76 -0.91 -7.90
C LEU A 234 14.71 -0.90 -6.37
N PRO A 235 15.59 -1.69 -5.70
CA PRO A 235 15.81 -1.56 -4.28
C PRO A 235 16.22 -0.14 -3.88
N VAL A 236 15.49 0.46 -2.94
CA VAL A 236 15.77 1.80 -2.42
C VAL A 236 15.53 1.85 -0.90
N PRO A 237 16.08 2.85 -0.18
CA PRO A 237 15.62 3.14 1.17
C PRO A 237 14.09 3.29 1.20
N ILE A 238 13.43 2.78 2.24
CA ILE A 238 11.96 2.84 2.32
C ILE A 238 11.43 4.29 2.30
N VAL A 239 12.24 5.26 2.74
CA VAL A 239 11.93 6.69 2.66
C VAL A 239 12.02 7.27 1.26
N ASP A 240 12.63 6.58 0.30
CA ASP A 240 12.82 7.03 -1.07
C ASP A 240 11.91 6.30 -2.08
N VAL A 241 10.96 5.46 -1.64
CA VAL A 241 10.04 4.75 -2.55
C VAL A 241 9.12 5.70 -3.34
N TYR A 242 8.96 6.94 -2.90
CA TYR A 242 8.23 7.96 -3.66
C TYR A 242 8.83 8.23 -5.05
N GLN A 243 10.09 7.87 -5.28
CA GLN A 243 10.77 8.04 -6.56
C GLN A 243 10.27 7.06 -7.62
N LYS A 244 9.63 5.95 -7.23
CA LYS A 244 9.04 4.95 -8.14
C LYS A 244 9.99 4.48 -9.26
N ILE A 245 11.27 4.28 -8.96
CA ILE A 245 12.27 3.93 -9.97
C ILE A 245 12.09 2.48 -10.40
N LEU A 246 11.80 2.24 -11.68
CA LEU A 246 11.61 0.92 -12.25
C LEU A 246 12.94 0.21 -12.52
N ARG A 247 12.93 -1.11 -12.37
CA ARG A 247 14.01 -1.97 -12.84
C ARG A 247 13.73 -2.30 -14.31
N VAL A 248 14.44 -1.64 -15.22
CA VAL A 248 14.40 -1.98 -16.65
C VAL A 248 15.38 -3.13 -16.89
N GLU A 249 14.90 -4.23 -17.49
CA GLU A 249 15.78 -5.26 -18.05
C GLU A 249 16.24 -4.79 -19.43
N GLY A 250 17.51 -4.44 -19.57
CA GLY A 250 18.07 -3.99 -20.85
C GLY A 250 18.02 -5.08 -21.93
N HIS A 251 17.75 -4.66 -23.17
CA HIS A 251 17.77 -5.48 -24.39
C HIS A 251 19.18 -5.96 -24.79
#